data_AF-A0A258Y451-F1
#
_entry.id   AF-A0A258Y451-F1
#
_cell.length_a   1.000
_cell.length_b   1.000
_cell.length_c   1.000
_cell.angle_alpha   90.00
_cell.angle_beta   90.00
_cell.angle_gamma   90.00
#
_symmetry.space_group_name_H-M   'P 1'
#
loop_
_entity.id
_entity.type
_entity.pdbx_description
1 polymer ?
#
loop_
_entity_poly.entity_id
_entity_poly.type
_entity_poly.pdbx_seq_one_letter_code
_entity_poly.pdbx_strand_id
1 'polypeptide(L)'
;MKQLLLLFLVSVGVLVAQAQPGYQPSKQNLEARALFQDMKFGMFIHWGASSVLGSGEWVMNIRNIHVDEYTHLLQVFNPVDFDAKKWVTTA
;
A
#
# COMPACT_ATOMS: atom_id res chain seq x y z
N MET A 1 17.80 38.92 1.81
CA MET A 1 16.83 37.96 1.26
C MET A 1 17.39 36.54 1.18
N LYS A 2 18.53 36.28 0.52
CA LYS A 2 19.13 34.93 0.43
C LYS A 2 19.43 34.27 1.78
N GLN A 3 19.92 35.05 2.75
CA GLN A 3 20.20 34.59 4.12
C GLN A 3 18.90 34.21 4.89
N LEU A 4 17.83 35.00 4.73
CA LEU A 4 16.51 34.67 5.31
C LEU A 4 15.92 33.41 4.66
N LEU A 5 16.08 33.25 3.35
CA LEU A 5 15.62 32.07 2.62
C LEU A 5 16.37 30.81 3.08
N LEU A 6 17.68 30.91 3.31
CA LEU A 6 18.49 29.82 3.86
C LEU A 6 18.05 29.44 5.27
N LEU A 7 17.83 30.43 6.14
CA LEU A 7 17.35 30.21 7.51
C LEU A 7 15.96 29.56 7.54
N PHE A 8 15.07 29.97 6.62
CA PHE A 8 13.75 29.37 6.46
C PHE A 8 13.81 27.93 5.95
N LEU A 9 14.71 27.63 5.00
CA LEU A 9 14.91 26.26 4.51
C LEU A 9 15.49 25.33 5.60
N VAL A 10 16.42 25.85 6.41
CA VAL A 10 17.00 25.09 7.54
C VAL A 10 15.96 24.85 8.62
N SER A 11 15.13 25.84 8.97
CA SER A 11 14.09 25.67 10.00
C SER A 11 13.00 24.68 9.58
N VAL A 12 12.61 24.67 8.30
CA VAL A 12 11.69 23.66 7.75
C VAL A 12 12.34 22.27 7.76
N GLY A 13 13.62 22.14 7.43
CA GLY A 13 14.35 20.87 7.48
C GLY A 13 14.40 20.24 8.89
N VAL A 14 14.56 21.07 9.94
CA VAL A 14 14.56 20.60 11.34
C VAL A 14 13.17 20.11 11.79
N LEU A 15 12.09 20.74 11.32
CA LEU A 15 10.72 20.30 11.63
C LEU A 15 10.35 18.98 10.95
N VAL A 16 10.87 18.71 9.74
CA VAL A 16 10.65 17.45 9.01
C VAL A 16 11.44 16.28 9.63
N ALA A 17 12.60 16.55 10.24
CA ALA A 17 13.42 15.54 10.92
C ALA A 17 12.80 15.02 12.23
N GLN A 18 11.73 15.64 12.73
CA GLN A 18 10.98 15.24 13.93
C GLN A 18 9.79 14.32 13.58
N ALA A 19 9.80 13.62 12.44
CA ALA A 19 8.76 12.64 12.14
C ALA A 19 8.83 11.48 13.16
N GLN A 20 7.97 11.56 14.19
CA GLN A 20 7.80 10.65 15.33
C GLN A 20 8.79 10.83 16.50
N PRO A 21 8.76 11.98 17.22
CA PRO A 21 9.53 12.13 18.44
C PRO A 21 8.99 11.19 19.52
N GLY A 22 9.84 10.34 20.08
CA GLY A 22 9.49 9.48 21.22
C GLY A 22 8.83 8.15 20.86
N TYR A 23 8.77 7.76 19.59
CA TYR A 23 8.34 6.40 19.25
C TYR A 23 9.31 5.37 19.81
N GLN A 24 8.82 4.54 20.73
CA GLN A 24 9.51 3.36 21.24
C GLN A 24 8.68 2.14 20.85
N PRO A 25 9.16 1.30 19.92
CA PRO A 25 8.44 0.09 19.53
C PRO A 25 8.32 -0.85 20.73
N SER A 26 7.17 -1.53 20.84
CA SER A 26 7.02 -2.59 21.83
C SER A 26 7.95 -3.76 21.51
N LYS A 27 8.24 -4.60 22.53
CA LYS A 27 9.00 -5.85 22.34
C LYS A 27 8.38 -6.72 21.22
N GLN A 28 7.05 -6.84 21.20
CA GLN A 28 6.33 -7.60 20.18
C GLN A 28 6.52 -7.01 18.77
N ASN A 29 6.57 -5.67 18.63
CA ASN A 29 6.84 -5.04 17.34
C ASN A 29 8.25 -5.40 16.84
N LEU A 30 9.26 -5.32 17.71
CA LEU A 30 10.64 -5.66 17.37
C LEU A 30 10.78 -7.13 16.95
N GLU A 31 10.13 -8.04 17.68
CA GLU A 31 10.09 -9.46 17.34
C GLU A 31 9.40 -9.71 15.98
N ALA A 32 8.26 -9.08 15.73
CA ALA A 32 7.55 -9.19 14.45
C ALA A 32 8.37 -8.67 13.28
N ARG A 33 9.12 -7.57 13.47
CA ARG A 33 10.02 -7.01 12.44
C ARG A 33 11.19 -7.95 12.16
N ALA A 34 11.79 -8.52 13.21
CA ALA A 34 12.86 -9.51 13.05
C ALA A 34 12.36 -10.74 12.29
N LEU A 35 11.18 -11.26 12.65
CA LEU A 35 10.53 -12.38 11.96
C LEU A 35 10.27 -12.05 10.48
N PHE A 36 9.66 -10.90 10.18
CA PHE A 36 9.42 -10.47 8.80
C PHE A 36 10.73 -10.33 8.00
N GLN A 37 11.74 -9.70 8.60
CA GLN A 37 13.06 -9.55 7.99
C GLN A 37 13.71 -10.91 7.72
N ASP A 38 13.44 -11.94 8.54
CA ASP A 38 13.96 -13.29 8.37
C ASP A 38 13.23 -14.10 7.29
N MET A 39 11.93 -13.86 7.06
CA MET A 39 11.15 -14.58 6.05
C MET A 39 11.66 -14.39 4.61
N LYS A 40 12.35 -13.27 4.32
CA LYS A 40 13.01 -12.86 3.05
C LYS A 40 12.15 -12.75 1.79
N PHE A 41 11.25 -13.69 1.57
CA PHE A 41 10.47 -13.84 0.36
C PHE A 41 8.98 -13.91 0.71
N GLY A 42 8.15 -13.31 -0.13
CA GLY A 42 6.71 -13.32 0.03
C GLY A 42 6.01 -13.12 -1.30
N MET A 43 4.83 -13.70 -1.43
CA MET A 43 3.95 -13.50 -2.57
C MET A 43 2.97 -12.37 -2.26
N PHE A 44 2.95 -11.35 -3.12
CA PHE A 44 1.99 -10.25 -3.01
C PHE A 44 0.94 -10.35 -4.12
N ILE A 45 -0.34 -10.25 -3.74
CA ILE A 45 -1.47 -10.53 -4.63
C ILE A 45 -2.33 -9.28 -4.75
N HIS A 46 -2.47 -8.75 -5.97
CA HIS A 46 -3.43 -7.69 -6.30
C HIS A 46 -4.66 -8.34 -6.93
N TRP A 47 -5.78 -8.35 -6.20
CA TRP A 47 -7.00 -9.02 -6.63
C TRP A 47 -8.25 -8.32 -6.10
N GLY A 48 -9.29 -8.23 -6.91
CA GLY A 48 -10.57 -7.64 -6.53
C GLY A 48 -11.43 -7.29 -7.73
N ALA A 49 -12.44 -6.45 -7.53
CA ALA A 49 -13.36 -6.03 -8.60
C ALA A 49 -12.65 -5.39 -9.80
N SER A 50 -11.52 -4.72 -9.58
CA SER A 50 -10.66 -4.18 -10.66
C SER A 50 -10.16 -5.26 -11.63
N SER A 51 -9.98 -6.50 -11.16
CA SER A 51 -9.53 -7.62 -11.98
C SER A 51 -10.52 -7.98 -13.08
N VAL A 52 -11.81 -7.66 -12.93
CA VAL A 52 -12.85 -7.85 -13.96
C VAL A 52 -12.51 -7.04 -15.23
N LEU A 53 -11.94 -5.85 -15.08
CA LEU A 53 -11.58 -4.98 -16.20
C LEU A 53 -10.23 -5.33 -16.85
N GLY A 54 -9.41 -6.16 -16.20
CA GLY A 54 -8.12 -6.60 -16.74
C GLY A 54 -7.13 -5.47 -17.10
N SER A 55 -7.25 -4.29 -16.48
CA SER A 55 -6.54 -3.07 -16.89
C SER A 55 -5.79 -2.37 -15.74
N GLY A 56 -5.28 -3.15 -14.78
CA GLY A 56 -4.59 -2.65 -13.59
C GLY A 56 -5.53 -2.09 -12.53
N GLU A 57 -5.05 -2.01 -11.29
CA GLU A 57 -5.83 -1.57 -10.13
C GLU A 57 -6.20 -0.08 -10.19
N TRP A 58 -5.42 0.73 -10.90
CA TRP A 58 -5.64 2.17 -11.08
C TRP A 58 -6.59 2.52 -12.23
N VAL A 59 -7.24 1.53 -12.87
CA VAL A 59 -8.09 1.75 -14.06
C VAL A 59 -9.20 2.78 -13.83
N MET A 60 -9.80 2.82 -12.63
CA MET A 60 -10.81 3.82 -12.27
C MET A 60 -10.27 5.25 -12.44
N ASN A 61 -9.06 5.50 -11.91
CA ASN A 61 -8.42 6.80 -11.96
C ASN A 61 -7.93 7.13 -13.38
N ILE A 62 -7.26 6.20 -14.04
CA ILE A 62 -6.66 6.41 -15.38
C ILE A 62 -7.74 6.73 -16.42
N ARG A 63 -8.90 6.08 -16.32
CA ARG A 63 -10.01 6.28 -17.27
C ARG A 63 -11.08 7.25 -16.76
N ASN A 64 -10.88 7.84 -15.58
CA ASN A 64 -11.83 8.74 -14.92
C ASN A 64 -13.25 8.16 -14.86
N ILE A 65 -13.35 6.87 -14.49
CA ILE A 65 -14.63 6.17 -14.33
C ILE A 65 -15.30 6.71 -13.07
N HIS A 66 -16.57 7.08 -13.15
CA HIS A 66 -17.28 7.57 -11.98
C HIS A 66 -17.50 6.43 -10.96
N VAL A 67 -17.53 6.77 -9.68
CA VAL A 67 -17.52 5.76 -8.61
C VAL A 67 -18.73 4.83 -8.66
N ASP A 68 -19.91 5.36 -8.97
CA ASP A 68 -21.14 4.58 -9.13
C ASP A 68 -21.03 3.56 -10.27
N GLU A 69 -20.52 3.96 -11.43
CA GLU A 69 -20.27 3.07 -12.57
C GLU A 69 -19.26 1.99 -12.22
N TYR A 70 -18.18 2.35 -11.52
CA TYR A 70 -17.15 1.42 -11.10
C TYR A 70 -17.69 0.37 -10.11
N THR A 71 -18.66 0.75 -9.25
CA THR A 71 -19.26 -0.19 -8.29
C THR A 71 -20.09 -1.29 -8.95
N HIS A 72 -20.52 -1.13 -10.21
CA HIS A 72 -21.21 -2.19 -10.95
C HIS A 72 -20.33 -3.44 -11.14
N LEU A 73 -18.99 -3.31 -11.08
CA LEU A 73 -18.08 -4.46 -11.12
C LEU A 73 -18.37 -5.47 -9.99
N LEU A 74 -18.91 -5.03 -8.85
CA LEU A 74 -19.29 -5.92 -7.74
C LEU A 74 -20.41 -6.89 -8.12
N GLN A 75 -21.25 -6.53 -9.10
CA GLN A 75 -22.37 -7.37 -9.55
C GLN A 75 -21.90 -8.55 -10.41
N VAL A 76 -20.72 -8.43 -11.02
CA VAL A 76 -20.16 -9.42 -11.94
C VAL A 76 -18.87 -10.07 -11.42
N PHE A 77 -18.31 -9.56 -10.32
CA PHE A 77 -17.15 -10.16 -9.67
C PHE A 77 -17.55 -11.46 -8.95
N ASN A 78 -17.46 -12.57 -9.67
CA ASN A 78 -17.72 -13.92 -9.16
C ASN A 78 -16.58 -14.86 -9.59
N PRO A 79 -15.50 -14.98 -8.80
CA PRO A 79 -14.34 -15.78 -9.18
C PRO A 79 -14.60 -17.28 -8.94
N VAL A 80 -15.36 -17.90 -9.84
CA VAL A 80 -15.83 -19.30 -9.70
C VAL A 80 -14.71 -20.35 -9.64
N ASP A 81 -13.54 -20.02 -10.21
CA ASP A 81 -12.36 -20.90 -10.22
C ASP A 81 -11.37 -20.59 -9.08
N PHE A 82 -11.75 -19.75 -8.11
CA PHE A 82 -10.89 -19.43 -6.99
C PHE A 82 -10.66 -20.65 -6.08
N ASP A 83 -9.39 -20.96 -5.82
CA ASP A 83 -8.97 -22.02 -4.91
C ASP A 83 -7.83 -21.50 -4.01
N ALA A 84 -8.16 -21.24 -2.74
CA ALA A 84 -7.21 -20.78 -1.75
C ALA A 84 -6.08 -21.80 -1.49
N LYS A 85 -6.39 -23.10 -1.52
CA LYS A 85 -5.38 -24.15 -1.30
C LYS A 85 -4.39 -24.16 -2.44
N LYS A 86 -4.85 -24.00 -3.69
CA LYS A 86 -3.97 -23.91 -4.85
C LYS A 86 -3.02 -22.71 -4.74
N TRP A 87 -3.51 -21.56 -4.28
CA TRP A 87 -2.67 -20.36 -4.09
C TRP A 87 -1.60 -20.58 -3.03
N VAL A 88 -1.97 -21.10 -1.85
CA VAL A 88 -1.03 -21.39 -0.77
C VAL A 88 -0.01 -22.45 -1.16
N THR A 89 -0.39 -23.44 -1.96
CA THR A 89 0.53 -24.49 -2.44
C THR A 89 1.49 -23.96 -3.51
N THR A 90 1.14 -22.87 -4.20
CA THR A 90 1.99 -22.27 -5.26
C THR A 90 3.05 -21.33 -4.68
N ALA A 91 2.74 -20.66 -3.57
CA ALA A 91 3.67 -19.78 -2.84
C ALA A 91 4.81 -20.56 -2.18
#